data_AF-A0A1M3BFN8-F1
#
_entry.id   AF-A0A1M3BFN8-F1
#
_cell.length_a   1.000
_cell.length_b   1.000
_cell.length_c   1.000
_cell.angle_alpha   90.00
_cell.angle_beta   90.00
_cell.angle_gamma   90.00
#
_symmetry.space_group_name_H-M   'P 1'
#
loop_
_entity.id
_entity.type
_entity.pdbx_description
1 polymer ?
#
loop_
_entity_poly.entity_id
_entity_poly.type
_entity_poly.pdbx_seq_one_letter_code
_entity_poly.pdbx_strand_id
1 'polypeptide(L)'
;MEAQFDAIRAEKESLSRSLQDMTNRYEAARLGQRLEQSETASPIEMIEAPDLPAYPTNSWRTAIIAVVGLAGLAGMAGVYLGDFFRKTVRGAFDLEELLQGRALVLIPEWDPRRRGWLRSWLGGRRAPRGI
;
A
#
# COMPACT_ATOMS: atom_id res chain seq x y z
N MET A 1 -55.39 16.37 -64.88
CA MET A 1 -54.46 15.38 -64.30
C MET A 1 -53.04 15.93 -64.20
N GLU A 2 -52.56 16.73 -65.15
CA GLU A 2 -51.20 17.32 -65.16
C GLU A 2 -50.85 18.11 -63.87
N ALA A 3 -51.77 18.94 -63.38
CA ALA A 3 -51.53 19.74 -62.15
C ALA A 3 -51.27 18.88 -60.89
N GLN A 4 -51.83 17.67 -60.80
CA GLN A 4 -51.57 16.77 -59.67
C GLN A 4 -50.19 16.11 -59.79
N PHE A 5 -49.75 15.79 -61.00
CA PHE A 5 -48.41 15.27 -61.24
C PHE A 5 -47.32 16.30 -60.95
N ASP A 6 -47.55 17.57 -61.30
CA ASP A 6 -46.61 18.65 -60.98
C ASP A 6 -46.52 18.94 -59.49
N ALA A 7 -47.65 18.87 -58.76
CA ALA A 7 -47.65 18.99 -57.30
C ALA A 7 -46.81 17.88 -56.64
N ILE A 8 -46.99 16.62 -57.06
CA ILE A 8 -46.22 15.48 -56.54
C ILE A 8 -44.73 15.60 -56.89
N ARG A 9 -44.39 16.14 -58.07
CA ARG A 9 -42.99 16.37 -58.46
C ARG A 9 -42.34 17.45 -57.59
N ALA A 10 -43.05 18.55 -57.34
CA ALA A 10 -42.57 19.64 -56.49
C ALA A 10 -42.35 19.17 -55.04
N GLU A 11 -43.25 18.32 -54.52
CA GLU A 11 -43.12 17.73 -53.19
C GLU A 11 -41.92 16.77 -53.10
N LYS A 12 -41.69 15.93 -54.12
CA LYS A 12 -40.49 15.09 -54.18
C LYS A 12 -39.20 15.90 -54.20
N GLU A 13 -39.20 17.01 -54.94
CA GLU A 13 -38.04 17.89 -55.02
C GLU A 13 -37.77 18.60 -53.69
N SER A 14 -38.80 19.10 -53.02
CA SER A 14 -38.65 19.73 -51.70
C SER A 14 -38.17 18.72 -50.64
N LEU A 15 -38.67 17.48 -50.69
CA LEU A 15 -38.23 16.41 -49.79
C LEU A 15 -36.77 16.03 -50.03
N SER A 16 -36.36 15.92 -51.30
CA SER A 16 -34.97 15.65 -51.69
C SER A 16 -34.02 16.74 -51.20
N ARG A 17 -34.41 18.02 -51.36
CA ARG A 17 -33.62 19.16 -50.86
C ARG A 17 -33.50 19.15 -49.33
N SER A 18 -34.57 18.83 -48.63
CA SER A 18 -34.57 18.71 -47.15
C SER A 18 -33.64 17.58 -46.67
N LEU A 19 -33.67 16.43 -47.34
CA LEU A 19 -32.77 15.31 -47.03
C LEU A 19 -31.29 15.69 -47.25
N GLN A 20 -30.99 16.41 -48.34
CA GLN A 20 -29.63 16.89 -48.62
C GLN A 20 -29.15 17.88 -47.54
N ASP A 21 -29.98 18.84 -47.14
CA ASP A 21 -29.64 19.81 -46.08
C ASP A 21 -29.39 19.11 -44.73
N MET A 22 -30.24 18.16 -44.34
CA MET A 22 -30.02 17.36 -43.12
C MET A 22 -28.74 16.54 -43.17
N THR A 23 -28.42 15.96 -44.34
CA THR A 23 -27.20 15.16 -44.54
C THR A 23 -25.96 16.05 -44.39
N ASN A 24 -25.97 17.23 -45.01
CA ASN A 24 -24.87 18.20 -44.91
C ASN A 24 -24.64 18.67 -43.47
N ARG A 25 -25.72 18.94 -42.72
CA ARG A 25 -25.61 19.33 -41.30
C ARG A 25 -25.07 18.19 -40.44
N TYR A 26 -25.48 16.95 -40.71
CA TYR A 26 -24.98 15.78 -40.02
C TYR A 26 -23.48 15.56 -40.28
N GLU A 27 -23.05 15.69 -41.54
CA GLU A 27 -21.63 15.57 -41.89
C GLU A 27 -20.78 16.67 -41.24
N ALA A 28 -21.26 17.91 -41.26
CA ALA A 28 -20.60 19.03 -40.58
C ALA A 28 -20.49 18.80 -39.07
N ALA A 29 -21.56 18.35 -38.41
CA ALA A 29 -21.56 18.05 -36.98
C ALA A 29 -20.63 16.88 -36.65
N ARG A 30 -20.61 15.83 -37.48
CA ARG A 30 -19.73 14.66 -37.31
C ARG A 30 -18.26 15.04 -37.48
N LEU A 31 -17.95 15.93 -38.42
CA LEU A 31 -16.60 16.45 -38.63
C LEU A 31 -16.17 17.33 -37.45
N GLY A 32 -17.05 18.22 -36.97
CA GLY A 32 -16.81 19.00 -35.75
C GLY A 32 -16.56 18.14 -34.51
N GLN A 33 -17.38 17.10 -34.29
CA GLN A 33 -17.20 16.17 -33.18
C GLN A 33 -15.84 15.44 -33.23
N ARG A 34 -15.39 15.06 -34.44
CA ARG A 34 -14.08 14.43 -34.61
C ARG A 34 -12.92 15.40 -34.35
N LEU A 35 -13.07 16.66 -34.77
CA LEU A 35 -12.10 17.70 -34.50
C LEU A 35 -11.99 17.97 -32.99
N GLU A 36 -13.11 18.15 -32.28
CA GLU A 36 -13.11 18.33 -30.83
C GLU A 36 -12.47 17.15 -30.09
N GLN A 37 -12.77 15.91 -30.50
CA GLN A 37 -12.12 14.72 -29.92
C GLN A 37 -10.61 14.68 -30.19
N SER A 38 -10.15 15.17 -31.35
CA SER A 38 -8.72 15.26 -31.66
C SER A 38 -8.02 16.45 -30.98
N GLU A 39 -8.73 17.56 -30.77
CA GLU A 39 -8.21 18.82 -30.24
C GLU A 39 -8.24 18.87 -28.71
N THR A 40 -9.03 18.00 -28.07
CA THR A 40 -8.97 17.74 -26.61
C THR A 40 -7.58 17.28 -26.14
N ALA A 41 -6.71 16.86 -27.06
CA ALA A 41 -5.33 16.47 -26.76
C ALA A 41 -4.32 17.64 -26.69
N SER A 42 -4.71 18.90 -26.96
CA SER A 42 -3.73 20.01 -26.98
C SER A 42 -4.31 21.37 -26.57
N PRO A 43 -4.37 21.66 -25.25
CA PRO A 43 -3.65 22.85 -24.80
C PRO A 43 -3.11 22.68 -23.37
N ILE A 44 -2.20 21.73 -23.17
CA ILE A 44 -1.25 21.84 -22.05
C ILE A 44 0.10 22.03 -22.71
N GLU A 45 0.40 23.29 -23.02
CA GLU A 45 1.75 23.68 -23.41
C GLU A 45 2.65 23.46 -22.19
N MET A 46 3.42 22.38 -22.24
CA MET A 46 4.34 22.00 -21.17
C MET A 46 5.56 22.92 -21.24
N ILE A 47 5.43 24.09 -20.61
CA ILE A 47 6.49 25.12 -20.57
C ILE A 47 7.73 24.60 -19.82
N GLU A 48 7.54 23.68 -18.87
CA GLU A 48 8.60 23.12 -18.04
C GLU A 48 8.33 21.64 -17.71
N ALA A 49 9.37 20.81 -17.78
CA ALA A 49 9.30 19.41 -17.37
C ALA A 49 9.17 19.30 -15.84
N PRO A 50 8.37 18.37 -15.29
CA PRO A 50 8.20 18.23 -13.86
C PRO A 50 9.54 17.89 -13.23
N ASP A 51 10.00 18.75 -12.33
CA ASP A 51 11.24 18.51 -11.60
C ASP A 51 11.04 17.36 -10.60
N LEU A 52 12.00 16.45 -10.56
CA LEU A 52 11.93 15.32 -9.65
C LEU A 52 12.22 15.81 -8.23
N PRO A 53 11.41 15.43 -7.23
CA PRO A 53 11.61 15.91 -5.87
C PRO A 53 12.96 15.41 -5.34
N ALA A 54 13.91 16.33 -5.15
CA ALA A 54 15.23 16.02 -4.60
C ALA A 54 15.16 15.52 -3.14
N TYR A 55 14.05 15.79 -2.45
CA TYR A 55 13.84 15.42 -1.06
C TYR A 55 12.48 14.73 -0.88
N PRO A 56 12.39 13.76 0.05
CA PRO A 56 11.13 13.14 0.39
C PRO A 56 10.15 14.18 0.93
N THR A 57 8.96 14.25 0.33
CA THR A 57 7.90 15.20 0.68
C THR A 57 7.37 15.01 2.10
N ASN A 58 7.64 13.87 2.75
CA ASN A 58 7.23 13.63 4.12
C ASN A 58 8.28 12.83 4.91
N SER A 59 8.58 13.30 6.13
CA SER A 59 9.62 12.73 7.00
C SER A 59 9.03 11.79 8.07
N TRP A 60 8.47 10.65 7.65
CA TRP A 60 7.86 9.68 8.58
C TRP A 60 8.87 8.97 9.51
N ARG A 61 10.16 9.25 9.32
CA ARG A 61 11.26 8.64 10.09
C ARG A 61 11.13 8.93 11.58
N THR A 62 10.74 10.15 11.96
CA THR A 62 10.57 10.56 13.36
C THR A 62 9.38 9.85 14.01
N ALA A 63 8.26 9.74 13.30
CA ALA A 63 7.08 9.01 13.74
C ALA A 63 7.38 7.51 13.95
N ILE A 64 8.12 6.89 13.02
CA ILE A 64 8.52 5.49 13.14
C ILE A 64 9.44 5.28 14.35
N ILE A 65 10.43 6.15 14.55
CA ILE A 65 11.33 6.07 15.71
C ILE A 65 10.54 6.22 17.03
N ALA A 66 9.59 7.14 17.08
CA ALA A 66 8.75 7.33 18.27
C ALA A 66 7.91 6.09 18.59
N VAL A 67 7.27 5.49 17.58
CA VAL A 67 6.45 4.27 17.76
C VAL A 67 7.30 3.09 18.19
N VAL A 68 8.45 2.88 17.56
CA VAL A 68 9.38 1.80 17.92
C VAL A 68 9.92 1.99 19.34
N GLY A 69 10.26 3.23 19.72
CA GLY A 69 10.67 3.58 21.07
C GLY A 69 9.59 3.25 22.11
N LEU A 70 8.36 3.66 21.86
CA LEU A 70 7.21 3.37 22.73
C LEU A 70 6.96 1.87 22.87
N ALA A 71 7.00 1.12 21.77
CA ALA A 71 6.82 -0.33 21.78
C ALA A 71 7.94 -1.04 22.57
N GLY A 72 9.18 -0.57 22.43
CA GLY A 72 10.32 -1.08 23.21
C GLY A 72 10.18 -0.85 24.71
N LEU A 73 9.77 0.36 25.10
CA LEU A 73 9.52 0.71 26.50
C LEU A 73 8.36 -0.10 27.08
N ALA A 74 7.27 -0.28 26.33
CA ALA A 74 6.14 -1.11 26.74
C ALA A 74 6.54 -2.58 26.94
N GLY A 75 7.40 -3.11 26.06
CA GLY A 75 7.95 -4.47 26.19
C GLY A 75 8.81 -4.63 27.45
N MET A 76 9.72 -3.68 27.70
CA MET A 76 10.54 -3.69 28.93
C MET A 76 9.68 -3.57 30.19
N ALA A 77 8.71 -2.66 30.20
CA ALA A 77 7.79 -2.50 31.32
C ALA A 77 6.97 -3.77 31.56
N GLY A 78 6.49 -4.41 30.49
CA GLY A 78 5.73 -5.67 30.58
C GLY A 78 6.54 -6.82 31.18
N VAL A 79 7.82 -6.97 30.78
CA VAL A 79 8.71 -7.98 31.39
C VAL A 79 8.98 -7.67 32.85
N TYR A 80 9.26 -6.40 33.19
CA TYR A 80 9.52 -5.99 34.57
C TYR A 80 8.31 -6.21 35.49
N LEU A 81 7.11 -5.83 35.03
CA LEU A 81 5.85 -6.10 35.73
C LEU A 81 5.61 -7.60 35.87
N GLY A 82 5.84 -8.37 34.80
CA GLY A 82 5.73 -9.84 34.84
C GLY A 82 6.62 -10.45 35.92
N ASP A 83 7.86 -10.00 36.03
CA ASP A 83 8.79 -10.45 37.07
C ASP A 83 8.39 -9.96 38.47
N PHE A 84 7.85 -8.74 38.60
CA PHE A 84 7.40 -8.21 39.89
C PHE A 84 6.18 -8.94 40.45
N PHE A 85 5.22 -9.30 39.58
CA PHE A 85 4.02 -10.06 39.98
C PHE A 85 4.32 -11.55 40.19
N ARG A 86 5.42 -12.07 39.65
CA ARG A 86 5.85 -13.44 39.90
C ARG A 86 6.55 -13.51 41.25
N LYS A 87 5.79 -13.80 42.31
CA LYS A 87 6.33 -14.35 43.58
C LYS A 87 6.95 -15.73 43.31
N THR A 88 8.11 -15.77 42.65
CA THR A 88 8.88 -16.99 42.47
C THR A 88 9.96 -16.97 43.54
N VAL A 89 9.86 -17.90 44.48
CA VAL A 89 10.89 -18.20 45.48
C VAL A 89 12.17 -18.52 44.71
N ARG A 90 13.12 -17.57 44.68
CA ARG A 90 14.37 -17.66 43.89
C ARG A 90 15.53 -18.26 44.69
N GLY A 91 15.40 -18.47 46.00
CA GLY A 91 16.51 -18.95 46.83
C GLY A 91 16.07 -19.64 48.10
N ALA A 92 16.96 -20.45 48.65
CA ALA A 92 16.77 -21.25 49.87
C ALA A 92 16.27 -20.42 51.09
N PHE A 93 16.52 -19.11 51.12
CA PHE A 93 16.06 -18.18 52.15
C PHE A 93 14.54 -17.97 52.17
N ASP A 94 13.87 -17.94 51.00
CA ASP A 94 12.41 -17.77 50.93
C ASP A 94 11.67 -19.07 51.33
N LEU A 95 12.35 -20.21 51.21
CA LEU A 95 11.86 -21.51 51.70
C LEU A 95 11.96 -21.60 53.23
N GLU A 96 12.96 -20.96 53.85
CA GLU A 96 13.21 -21.02 55.29
C GLU A 96 12.09 -20.31 56.09
N GLU A 97 11.59 -19.18 55.55
CA GLU A 97 10.51 -18.40 56.15
C GLU A 97 9.13 -19.07 55.99
N LEU A 98 8.89 -19.74 54.86
CA LEU A 98 7.65 -20.49 54.60
C LEU A 98 7.60 -21.87 55.29
N LEU A 99 8.75 -22.48 55.62
CA LEU A 99 8.83 -23.87 56.10
C LEU A 99 9.31 -24.04 57.55
N GLN A 100 9.31 -22.96 58.36
CA GLN A 100 9.59 -23.00 59.81
C GLN A 100 10.82 -23.86 60.18
N GLY A 101 11.92 -23.71 59.44
CA GLY A 101 13.22 -24.30 59.81
C GLY A 101 13.40 -25.81 59.61
N ARG A 102 12.60 -26.49 58.78
CA ARG A 102 12.89 -27.87 58.34
C ARG A 102 13.22 -27.93 56.86
N ALA A 103 14.51 -27.86 56.54
CA ALA A 103 15.01 -28.02 55.17
C ALA A 103 14.74 -29.45 54.65
N LEU A 104 13.81 -29.60 53.71
CA LEU A 104 13.71 -30.79 52.85
C LEU A 104 14.70 -30.65 51.70
N VAL A 105 15.51 -31.68 51.52
CA VAL A 105 16.61 -31.84 50.56
C VAL A 105 16.38 -31.13 49.22
N LEU A 106 17.31 -30.25 48.84
CA LEU A 106 17.41 -29.69 47.49
C LEU A 106 17.95 -30.74 46.52
N ILE A 107 17.15 -31.13 45.53
CA ILE A 107 17.60 -31.89 44.37
C ILE A 107 18.11 -30.87 43.34
N PRO A 108 19.41 -30.84 43.00
CA PRO A 108 19.88 -29.96 41.94
C PRO A 108 19.34 -30.45 40.59
N GLU A 109 18.64 -29.57 39.87
CA GLU A 109 18.21 -29.85 38.49
C GLU A 109 19.43 -29.99 37.58
N TRP A 110 19.45 -31.09 36.83
CA TRP A 110 20.36 -31.32 35.72
C TRP A 110 19.83 -30.62 34.47
N ASP A 111 20.51 -29.59 33.96
CA ASP A 111 20.17 -28.91 32.70
C ASP A 111 20.99 -29.51 31.53
N PRO A 112 20.40 -30.32 30.62
CA PRO A 112 21.09 -30.82 29.45
C PRO A 112 21.03 -29.86 28.24
N ARG A 113 20.55 -28.61 28.37
CA ARG A 113 20.29 -27.72 27.21
C ARG A 113 21.24 -26.53 27.09
N ARG A 114 22.51 -26.71 27.47
CA ARG A 114 23.57 -25.81 27.00
C ARG A 114 24.00 -26.14 25.56
N ARG A 115 23.83 -25.12 24.69
CA ARG A 115 24.48 -24.88 23.38
C ARG A 115 23.99 -25.68 22.17
N GLY A 116 23.08 -25.07 21.41
CA GLY A 116 22.80 -25.50 20.03
C GLY A 116 22.35 -24.43 19.03
N TRP A 117 21.90 -23.25 19.46
CA TRP A 117 21.21 -22.34 18.53
C TRP A 117 22.11 -21.29 17.83
N LEU A 118 23.33 -21.07 18.31
CA LEU A 118 24.28 -20.10 17.73
C LEU A 118 25.01 -20.61 16.46
N ARG A 119 24.78 -21.86 16.03
CA ARG A 119 25.48 -22.44 14.86
C ARG A 119 24.76 -22.23 13.52
N SER A 120 23.54 -21.68 13.50
CA SER A 120 22.80 -21.40 12.26
C SER A 120 23.04 -20.00 11.69
N TRP A 121 23.64 -19.08 12.45
CA TRP A 121 23.86 -17.70 12.00
C TRP A 121 25.15 -17.48 11.20
N LEU A 122 26.13 -18.39 11.28
CA LEU A 122 27.43 -18.25 10.60
C LEU A 122 27.62 -19.14 9.36
N GLY A 123 26.60 -19.87 8.91
CA GLY A 123 26.76 -20.92 7.91
C GLY A 123 25.83 -20.82 6.71
N GLY A 124 25.72 -19.66 6.07
CA GLY A 124 24.89 -19.57 4.87
C GLY A 124 24.92 -18.23 4.16
N ARG A 125 25.93 -18.01 3.31
CA ARG A 125 25.80 -17.32 2.02
C ARG A 125 27.00 -17.58 1.13
N ARG A 126 26.67 -18.17 -0.03
CA ARG A 126 27.46 -18.42 -1.23
C ARG A 126 28.39 -17.25 -1.58
N ALA A 127 29.63 -17.55 -1.97
CA ALA A 127 30.42 -16.69 -2.82
C ALA A 127 30.43 -17.28 -4.24
N PRO A 128 30.02 -16.54 -5.28
CA PRO A 128 30.35 -16.85 -6.66
C PRO A 128 31.67 -16.16 -7.06
N ARG A 129 32.52 -16.89 -7.81
CA ARG A 129 33.61 -16.47 -8.73
C ARG A 129 34.65 -17.60 -8.75
N GLY A 130 35.11 -18.12 -9.88
CA GLY A 130 34.88 -17.78 -11.27
C GLY A 130 35.82 -18.62 -12.16
N ILE A 131 35.62 -18.44 -13.48
CA ILE A 131 36.42 -18.89 -14.62
C ILE A 131 36.29 -20.38 -14.95
#